data_AF-W5J7N6-F1
#
_entry.id   AF-W5J7N6-F1
#
_cell.length_a   1.000
_cell.length_b   1.000
_cell.length_c   1.000
_cell.angle_alpha   90.00
_cell.angle_beta   90.00
_cell.angle_gamma   90.00
#
_symmetry.space_group_name_H-M   'P 1'
#
loop_
_entity.id
_entity.type
_entity.pdbx_description
1 polymer ?
#
loop_
_entity_poly.entity_id
_entity_poly.type
_entity_poly.pdbx_seq_one_letter_code
_entity_poly.pdbx_strand_id
1 'polypeptide(L)'
;MWVSKVFCAVYLVTLVVCGASGRSASASIDSKNVRLLKDLQRHLAQPVIPDTYQGSEGNPRLIGARFRTRVDHFDPQNRDTFEFNYYSNDEFYQPGGPIYIFVGGNFQLTTYYIEHGLLYDTAARDHAWLFTNEHRYYGTSAPVENYSTENLRFLHTEQVLTDLIEWIDHLRNEVVRDPNAKVILMGVGYAGALATWARQRFPNIVDGAWGSGATVLASFDFQEHANDIGSIIRRFGGDECYNTLWVAFRTAQNLIDSERDETVTTLLNTCEPIDSGNLLDVETLFYHLKLAIQEAVFQGYNTTRIEQLCSSLVNKDEPTALSALAAWLDVYYANLPCNPFDFDANMEAGKVLQPGAAENVILGLRQTQYQACTEFGRFRTTDDDNQPFGSRVTMHFFLESCRALFGGWVTDAVIYDGVRLTNIHYGGQDPRSTNVLFTNNEFDPNRLLSITRYINPLSYAYVVPNEFISSEIYSINEQDSDELTTIKQNIQQYFTLWLSGGMTPL
;
A
#
# COMPACT_ATOMS: atom_id res chain seq x y z
N MET A 1 6.22 39.32 11.45
CA MET A 1 7.46 39.17 10.65
C MET A 1 8.54 38.48 11.49
N TRP A 2 8.19 37.34 12.07
CA TRP A 2 8.97 36.49 12.95
C TRP A 2 8.25 35.13 12.92
N VAL A 3 9.00 34.08 13.24
CA VAL A 3 8.63 32.68 13.41
C VAL A 3 8.85 31.77 12.19
N SER A 4 9.62 30.74 12.49
CA SER A 4 10.20 29.66 11.69
C SER A 4 10.07 28.41 12.57
N LYS A 5 10.03 27.23 11.94
CA LYS A 5 10.36 25.89 12.48
C LYS A 5 9.18 25.01 12.95
N VAL A 6 8.79 24.05 12.10
CA VAL A 6 8.40 22.69 12.54
C VAL A 6 8.96 21.57 11.62
N PHE A 7 9.99 21.78 10.79
CA PHE A 7 10.69 20.66 10.10
C PHE A 7 12.19 20.94 9.87
N CYS A 8 12.93 21.24 10.94
CA CYS A 8 14.39 21.32 10.90
C CYS A 8 15.03 20.79 12.19
N ALA A 9 15.17 19.47 12.26
CA ALA A 9 16.19 18.75 13.01
C ALA A 9 16.57 17.56 12.11
N VAL A 10 17.73 17.47 11.47
CA VAL A 10 19.11 17.78 11.86
C VAL A 10 19.91 18.07 10.58
N TYR A 11 20.47 19.27 10.43
CA TYR A 11 21.53 19.54 9.44
C TYR A 11 22.58 20.46 10.07
N LEU A 12 23.72 19.88 10.43
CA LEU A 12 24.91 20.63 10.78
C LEU A 12 26.14 19.72 10.63
N VAL A 13 26.66 19.57 9.42
CA VAL A 13 28.11 19.36 9.25
C VAL A 13 28.61 20.18 8.05
N THR A 14 29.51 21.09 8.38
CA THR A 14 30.32 21.96 7.54
C THR A 14 31.10 21.23 6.44
N LEU A 15 31.05 21.80 5.22
CA LEU A 15 32.00 21.55 4.13
C LEU A 15 33.43 21.99 4.51
N VAL A 16 34.38 21.05 4.51
CA VAL A 16 35.80 21.31 4.22
C VAL A 16 36.34 20.20 3.30
N VAL A 17 37.16 20.63 2.36
CA VAL A 17 37.64 20.02 1.11
C VAL A 17 38.67 18.87 1.27
N CYS A 18 38.68 17.99 0.26
CA CYS A 18 39.78 17.16 -0.32
C CYS A 18 39.90 15.66 0.05
N GLY A 19 39.86 14.81 -1.00
CA GLY A 19 40.54 13.51 -1.03
C GLY A 19 39.72 12.35 -1.61
N ALA A 20 40.02 11.93 -2.83
CA ALA A 20 39.43 10.77 -3.50
C ALA A 20 39.69 9.44 -2.76
N SER A 21 38.66 8.60 -2.60
CA SER A 21 38.69 7.13 -2.79
C SER A 21 37.30 6.54 -2.51
N GLY A 22 36.86 5.65 -3.40
CA GLY A 22 35.50 5.10 -3.39
C GLY A 22 35.21 4.24 -2.16
N ARG A 23 34.07 4.53 -1.52
CA ARG A 23 33.31 3.62 -0.65
C ARG A 23 31.83 3.97 -0.79
N SER A 24 31.00 2.94 -0.92
CA SER A 24 29.54 2.97 -0.92
C SER A 24 29.01 3.82 0.23
N ALA A 25 28.34 4.92 -0.09
CA ALA A 25 27.64 5.72 0.91
C ALA A 25 26.35 4.97 1.31
N SER A 26 26.38 4.28 2.45
CA SER A 26 25.14 3.96 3.16
C SER A 26 24.61 5.27 3.73
N ALA A 27 23.57 5.82 3.12
CA ALA A 27 22.81 6.91 3.71
C ALA A 27 22.08 6.36 4.95
N SER A 28 22.67 6.52 6.14
CA SER A 28 21.98 6.19 7.39
C SER A 28 20.94 7.30 7.66
N ILE A 29 19.72 7.05 7.20
CA ILE A 29 18.56 7.85 7.59
C ILE A 29 18.29 7.56 9.08
N ASP A 30 18.09 8.60 9.89
CA ASP A 30 17.80 8.47 11.31
C ASP A 30 16.56 7.58 11.52
N SER A 31 16.73 6.46 12.22
CA SER A 31 15.72 5.38 12.33
C SER A 31 14.42 5.85 12.97
N LYS A 32 14.46 6.95 13.73
CA LYS A 32 13.29 7.57 14.37
C LYS A 32 12.40 8.31 13.37
N ASN A 33 12.99 9.04 12.41
CA ASN A 33 12.24 9.78 11.39
C ASN A 33 11.60 8.83 10.37
N VAL A 34 12.29 7.72 10.06
CA VAL A 34 11.74 6.65 9.22
C VAL A 34 10.56 5.96 9.90
N ARG A 35 10.58 5.80 11.24
CA ARG A 35 9.49 5.16 11.97
C ARG A 35 8.22 6.01 11.98
N LEU A 36 8.32 7.32 12.24
CA LEU A 36 7.17 8.23 12.19
C LEU A 36 6.58 8.33 10.78
N LEU A 37 7.42 8.44 9.74
CA LEU A 37 6.98 8.44 8.34
C LEU A 37 6.40 7.10 7.87
N LYS A 38 6.95 5.96 8.36
CA LYS A 38 6.40 4.62 8.10
C LYS A 38 5.09 4.39 8.83
N ASP A 39 4.96 4.89 10.06
CA ASP A 39 3.76 4.75 10.87
C ASP A 39 2.61 5.56 10.24
N LEU A 40 2.87 6.83 9.87
CA LEU A 40 1.95 7.76 9.18
C LEU A 40 1.43 7.33 7.78
N GLN A 41 1.94 6.21 7.22
CA GLN A 41 1.76 5.89 5.79
C GLN A 41 1.52 4.41 5.49
N ARG A 42 1.20 3.59 6.51
CA ARG A 42 0.72 2.20 6.34
C ARG A 42 -0.62 2.08 5.61
N HIS A 43 -1.13 3.17 5.03
CA HIS A 43 -2.34 3.20 4.21
C HIS A 43 -2.27 2.33 2.98
N LEU A 44 -1.07 2.00 2.50
CA LEU A 44 -0.86 1.05 1.42
C LEU A 44 -0.79 -0.34 2.08
N ALA A 45 -1.72 -1.23 1.73
CA ALA A 45 -1.74 -2.60 2.23
C ALA A 45 -0.43 -3.29 1.88
N GLN A 46 0.55 -3.19 2.78
CA GLN A 46 1.84 -3.84 2.68
C GLN A 46 1.84 -4.98 3.70
N PRO A 47 2.09 -6.21 3.25
CA PRO A 47 2.25 -7.30 4.18
C PRO A 47 3.47 -7.05 5.07
N VAL A 48 3.42 -7.55 6.30
CA VAL A 48 4.42 -7.30 7.33
C VAL A 48 5.62 -8.21 7.12
N ILE A 49 6.78 -7.59 7.09
CA ILE A 49 8.05 -8.29 7.20
C ILE A 49 8.44 -8.26 8.68
N PRO A 50 8.81 -9.40 9.30
CA PRO A 50 9.30 -9.43 10.66
C PRO A 50 10.52 -8.50 10.83
N ASP A 51 10.55 -7.70 11.91
CA ASP A 51 11.67 -6.79 12.20
C ASP A 51 13.02 -7.52 12.37
N THR A 52 12.99 -8.83 12.65
CA THR A 52 14.16 -9.70 12.75
C THR A 52 14.76 -10.10 11.40
N TYR A 53 14.05 -9.88 10.30
CA TYR A 53 14.55 -10.19 8.97
C TYR A 53 15.58 -9.13 8.53
N GLN A 54 16.84 -9.53 8.39
CA GLN A 54 17.94 -8.64 8.01
C GLN A 54 18.33 -8.76 6.52
N GLY A 55 17.51 -9.43 5.70
CA GLY A 55 17.91 -9.87 4.37
C GLY A 55 18.92 -11.01 4.45
N SER A 56 18.89 -11.94 3.50
CA SER A 56 19.75 -13.13 3.56
C SER A 56 21.17 -12.85 3.03
N GLU A 57 21.91 -11.99 3.73
CA GLU A 57 23.35 -11.84 3.51
C GLU A 57 24.03 -13.23 3.61
N GLY A 58 24.50 -13.73 2.47
CA GLY A 58 25.22 -15.00 2.38
C GLY A 58 24.40 -16.22 1.95
N ASN A 59 23.11 -16.10 1.61
CA ASN A 59 22.40 -17.19 0.93
C ASN A 59 22.89 -17.31 -0.53
N PRO A 60 23.64 -18.36 -0.92
CA PRO A 60 24.20 -18.46 -2.26
C PRO A 60 23.15 -18.76 -3.34
N ARG A 61 21.92 -19.15 -2.94
CA ARG A 61 20.78 -19.41 -3.84
C ARG A 61 20.00 -18.13 -4.16
N LEU A 62 20.17 -17.09 -3.34
CA LEU A 62 19.55 -15.79 -3.54
C LEU A 62 20.45 -14.90 -4.41
N ILE A 63 20.07 -14.71 -5.67
CA ILE A 63 20.87 -13.95 -6.65
C ILE A 63 20.10 -12.67 -7.02
N GLY A 64 20.72 -11.53 -6.74
CA GLY A 64 20.24 -10.22 -7.20
C GLY A 64 20.76 -9.91 -8.61
N ALA A 65 19.88 -9.43 -9.47
CA ALA A 65 20.20 -9.06 -10.84
C ALA A 65 19.36 -7.85 -11.29
N ARG A 66 19.64 -7.37 -12.50
CA ARG A 66 18.91 -6.26 -13.13
C ARG A 66 18.41 -6.68 -14.49
N PHE A 67 17.20 -6.25 -14.82
CA PHE A 67 16.61 -6.44 -16.13
C PHE A 67 16.47 -5.09 -16.84
N ARG A 68 16.91 -5.03 -18.10
CA ARG A 68 16.85 -3.82 -18.93
C ARG A 68 15.61 -3.86 -19.80
N THR A 69 14.79 -2.82 -19.73
CA THR A 69 13.57 -2.65 -20.54
C THR A 69 13.42 -1.20 -20.99
N ARG A 70 12.34 -0.89 -21.72
CA ARG A 70 12.07 0.44 -22.28
C ARG A 70 11.42 1.36 -21.25
N VAL A 71 11.76 2.64 -21.31
CA VAL A 71 11.03 3.67 -20.55
C VAL A 71 9.58 3.77 -21.02
N ASP A 72 9.39 3.74 -22.35
CA ASP A 72 8.09 3.80 -22.99
C ASP A 72 7.88 2.62 -23.97
N HIS A 73 6.93 1.76 -23.64
CA HIS A 73 6.51 0.62 -24.44
C HIS A 73 5.55 0.96 -25.57
N PHE A 74 4.88 2.11 -25.49
CA PHE A 74 3.80 2.49 -26.40
C PHE A 74 4.22 3.58 -27.41
N ASP A 75 5.44 4.12 -27.28
CA ASP A 75 6.08 4.94 -28.31
C ASP A 75 7.22 4.16 -29.02
N PRO A 76 6.99 3.65 -30.25
CA PRO A 76 8.01 2.94 -31.00
C PRO A 76 9.13 3.84 -31.53
N GLN A 77 9.07 5.16 -31.37
CA GLN A 77 10.16 6.08 -31.68
C GLN A 77 11.08 6.30 -30.47
N ASN A 78 10.55 6.14 -29.25
CA ASN A 78 11.34 6.18 -28.04
C ASN A 78 12.34 5.00 -28.02
N ARG A 79 13.59 5.30 -27.65
CA ARG A 79 14.69 4.33 -27.56
C ARG A 79 15.32 4.30 -26.16
N ASP A 80 14.78 5.08 -25.23
CA ASP A 80 15.28 5.16 -23.88
C ASP A 80 14.98 3.86 -23.14
N THR A 81 15.96 3.42 -22.34
CA THR A 81 15.88 2.21 -21.55
C THR A 81 16.25 2.49 -20.13
N PHE A 82 15.68 1.72 -19.21
CA PHE A 82 16.09 1.70 -17.82
C PHE A 82 16.25 0.27 -17.33
N GLU A 83 16.81 0.12 -16.14
CA GLU A 83 16.94 -1.18 -15.49
C GLU A 83 16.16 -1.18 -14.17
N PHE A 84 15.49 -2.29 -13.89
CA PHE A 84 14.92 -2.53 -12.57
C PHE A 84 15.57 -3.74 -11.90
N ASN A 85 15.60 -3.72 -10.57
CA ASN A 85 16.18 -4.81 -9.78
C ASN A 85 15.19 -5.97 -9.67
N TYR A 86 15.72 -7.18 -9.67
CA TYR A 86 14.98 -8.37 -9.29
C TYR A 86 15.90 -9.33 -8.53
N TYR A 87 15.28 -10.24 -7.79
CA TYR A 87 15.98 -11.32 -7.10
C TYR A 87 15.39 -12.66 -7.51
N SER A 88 16.24 -13.68 -7.55
CA SER A 88 15.84 -15.06 -7.76
C SER A 88 16.28 -15.91 -6.57
N ASN A 89 15.47 -16.87 -6.17
CA ASN A 89 15.85 -17.94 -5.26
C ASN A 89 15.63 -19.30 -5.94
N ASP A 90 16.73 -19.99 -6.24
CA ASP A 90 16.73 -21.29 -6.92
C ASP A 90 16.81 -22.49 -5.96
N GLU A 91 16.66 -22.28 -4.64
CA GLU A 91 16.85 -23.29 -3.59
C GLU A 91 16.18 -24.64 -3.88
N PHE A 92 14.95 -24.62 -4.39
CA PHE A 92 14.14 -25.82 -4.64
C PHE A 92 14.05 -26.24 -6.10
N TYR A 93 14.62 -25.45 -7.01
CA TYR A 93 14.40 -25.63 -8.43
C TYR A 93 14.97 -26.97 -8.92
N GLN A 94 14.16 -27.70 -9.68
CA GLN A 94 14.58 -28.85 -10.47
C GLN A 94 14.30 -28.60 -11.96
N PRO A 95 15.11 -29.14 -12.88
CA PRO A 95 14.87 -28.96 -14.31
C PRO A 95 13.44 -29.34 -14.73
N GLY A 96 12.75 -28.42 -15.42
CA GLY A 96 11.34 -28.56 -15.81
C GLY A 96 10.33 -28.10 -14.75
N GLY A 97 10.82 -27.59 -13.60
CA GLY A 97 10.00 -26.95 -12.59
C GLY A 97 9.43 -25.59 -13.04
N PRO A 98 8.34 -25.11 -12.42
CA PRO A 98 7.70 -23.86 -12.78
C PRO A 98 8.46 -22.63 -12.24
N ILE A 99 8.03 -21.45 -12.70
CA ILE A 99 8.49 -20.13 -12.26
C ILE A 99 7.41 -19.52 -11.37
N TYR A 100 7.74 -19.24 -10.11
CA TYR A 100 6.85 -18.54 -9.17
C TYR A 100 7.37 -17.13 -8.93
N ILE A 101 6.48 -16.14 -9.06
CA ILE A 101 6.87 -14.74 -8.95
C ILE A 101 6.03 -14.05 -7.88
N PHE A 102 6.69 -13.51 -6.87
CA PHE A 102 6.10 -12.48 -6.02
C PHE A 102 6.24 -11.13 -6.73
N VAL A 103 5.13 -10.59 -7.21
CA VAL A 103 5.10 -9.39 -8.05
C VAL A 103 5.37 -8.15 -7.20
N GLY A 104 6.29 -7.30 -7.66
CA GLY A 104 6.57 -6.00 -7.05
C GLY A 104 5.39 -5.05 -7.13
N GLY A 105 5.06 -4.40 -6.01
CA GLY A 105 3.99 -3.42 -5.91
C GLY A 105 4.50 -1.99 -5.75
N ASN A 106 3.70 -1.19 -5.05
CA ASN A 106 3.95 0.20 -4.74
C ASN A 106 4.88 0.40 -3.52
N PHE A 107 5.91 -0.43 -3.43
CA PHE A 107 6.86 -0.45 -2.31
C PHE A 107 8.23 -0.96 -2.75
N GLN A 108 9.25 -0.70 -1.92
CA GLN A 108 10.61 -1.17 -2.18
C GLN A 108 10.66 -2.70 -2.22
N LEU A 109 11.43 -3.27 -3.16
CA LEU A 109 11.59 -4.72 -3.27
C LEU A 109 12.04 -5.33 -1.93
N THR A 110 11.44 -6.48 -1.59
CA THR A 110 11.88 -7.36 -0.51
C THR A 110 12.08 -8.78 -1.02
N THR A 111 13.08 -9.47 -0.49
CA THR A 111 13.34 -10.90 -0.75
C THR A 111 12.60 -11.82 0.21
N TYR A 112 11.95 -11.29 1.26
CA TYR A 112 11.29 -12.10 2.29
C TYR A 112 10.31 -13.13 1.73
N TYR A 113 9.43 -12.75 0.80
CA TYR A 113 8.39 -13.63 0.25
C TYR A 113 8.89 -14.68 -0.76
N ILE A 114 10.18 -14.64 -1.11
CA ILE A 114 10.84 -15.71 -1.88
C ILE A 114 11.83 -16.52 -1.03
N GLU A 115 11.78 -16.33 0.30
CA GLU A 115 12.58 -17.06 1.28
C GLU A 115 11.74 -17.61 2.43
N HIS A 116 10.52 -17.10 2.58
CA HIS A 116 9.56 -17.44 3.62
C HIS A 116 8.14 -17.31 3.09
N GLY A 117 7.18 -17.84 3.83
CA GLY A 117 5.77 -17.70 3.52
C GLY A 117 5.23 -18.83 2.65
N LEU A 118 3.93 -18.77 2.39
CA LEU A 118 3.23 -19.85 1.70
C LEU A 118 3.70 -20.03 0.26
N LEU A 119 4.08 -18.95 -0.45
CA LEU A 119 4.63 -19.04 -1.80
C LEU A 119 5.95 -19.83 -1.81
N TYR A 120 6.83 -19.56 -0.85
CA TYR A 120 8.09 -20.26 -0.67
C TYR A 120 7.89 -21.75 -0.35
N ASP A 121 6.99 -22.06 0.59
CA ASP A 121 6.65 -23.45 0.95
C ASP A 121 6.04 -24.21 -0.25
N THR A 122 5.23 -23.52 -1.05
CA THR A 122 4.61 -24.09 -2.25
C THR A 122 5.67 -24.31 -3.35
N ALA A 123 6.64 -23.42 -3.50
CA ALA A 123 7.77 -23.62 -4.40
C ALA A 123 8.62 -24.84 -4.02
N ALA A 124 8.82 -25.08 -2.72
CA ALA A 124 9.52 -26.28 -2.25
C ALA A 124 8.84 -27.57 -2.68
N ARG A 125 7.50 -27.60 -2.55
CA ARG A 125 6.66 -28.72 -2.96
C ARG A 125 6.68 -28.92 -4.48
N ASP A 126 6.62 -27.83 -5.24
CA ASP A 126 6.45 -27.86 -6.70
C ASP A 126 7.77 -27.80 -7.48
N HIS A 127 8.90 -27.79 -6.78
CA HIS A 127 10.25 -27.63 -7.35
C HIS A 127 10.38 -26.37 -8.21
N ALA A 128 9.72 -25.29 -7.78
CA ALA A 128 9.67 -24.03 -8.51
C ALA A 128 10.94 -23.19 -8.30
N TRP A 129 11.27 -22.38 -9.30
CA TRP A 129 12.23 -21.29 -9.16
C TRP A 129 11.47 -20.02 -8.79
N LEU A 130 11.83 -19.42 -7.65
CA LEU A 130 11.21 -18.22 -7.12
C LEU A 130 11.87 -16.94 -7.64
N PHE A 131 11.07 -15.91 -7.92
CA PHE A 131 11.53 -14.58 -8.30
C PHE A 131 10.69 -13.48 -7.65
N THR A 132 11.29 -12.31 -7.50
CA THR A 132 10.60 -11.07 -7.11
C THR A 132 11.22 -9.89 -7.83
N ASN A 133 10.43 -8.90 -8.24
CA ASN A 133 10.89 -7.73 -8.98
C ASN A 133 10.54 -6.43 -8.29
N GLU A 134 11.28 -5.38 -8.65
CA GLU A 134 10.96 -4.02 -8.28
C GLU A 134 10.10 -3.40 -9.38
N HIS A 135 9.08 -2.65 -8.97
CA HIS A 135 8.18 -1.97 -9.90
C HIS A 135 8.83 -0.67 -10.40
N ARG A 136 8.61 -0.29 -11.67
CA ARG A 136 9.06 1.02 -12.19
C ARG A 136 8.64 2.17 -11.25
N TYR A 137 9.52 3.14 -11.02
CA TYR A 137 9.34 4.26 -10.08
C TYR A 137 9.38 3.93 -8.58
N TYR A 138 9.32 2.66 -8.18
CA TYR A 138 9.38 2.26 -6.77
C TYR A 138 10.76 1.74 -6.39
N GLY A 139 11.09 1.87 -5.10
CA GLY A 139 12.40 1.51 -4.60
C GLY A 139 13.51 2.23 -5.36
N THR A 140 14.44 1.48 -5.94
CA THR A 140 15.60 2.04 -6.66
C THR A 140 15.51 1.92 -8.18
N SER A 141 14.34 1.53 -8.71
CA SER A 141 14.11 1.29 -10.13
C SER A 141 13.46 2.49 -10.80
N ALA A 142 14.28 3.49 -11.16
CA ALA A 142 13.83 4.75 -11.73
C ALA A 142 14.03 4.80 -13.25
N PRO A 143 12.97 4.95 -14.06
CA PRO A 143 13.10 5.06 -15.52
C PRO A 143 13.49 6.46 -16.01
N VAL A 144 13.50 7.44 -15.11
CA VAL A 144 13.68 8.87 -15.41
C VAL A 144 14.59 9.52 -14.37
N GLU A 145 15.16 10.67 -14.73
CA GLU A 145 16.10 11.43 -13.90
C GLU A 145 15.48 12.07 -12.65
N ASN A 146 14.19 12.40 -12.70
CA ASN A 146 13.41 12.95 -11.61
C ASN A 146 11.92 12.62 -11.75
N TYR A 147 11.18 12.74 -10.65
CA TYR A 147 9.74 12.47 -10.58
C TYR A 147 8.90 13.76 -10.73
N SER A 148 9.34 14.69 -11.58
CA SER A 148 8.44 15.77 -12.05
C SER A 148 7.15 15.18 -12.64
N THR A 149 6.08 15.98 -12.64
CA THR A 149 4.77 15.54 -13.16
C THR A 149 4.88 15.03 -14.59
N GLU A 150 5.64 15.71 -15.43
CA GLU A 150 5.85 15.35 -16.83
C GLU A 150 6.52 13.99 -16.95
N ASN A 151 7.50 13.70 -16.09
CA ASN A 151 8.21 12.43 -16.10
C ASN A 151 7.37 11.28 -15.52
N LEU A 152 6.46 11.55 -14.58
CA LEU A 152 5.54 10.54 -14.05
C LEU A 152 4.53 9.99 -15.08
N ARG A 153 4.43 10.57 -16.29
CA ARG A 153 3.55 10.03 -17.36
C ARG A 153 3.82 8.57 -17.71
N PHE A 154 5.03 8.06 -17.49
CA PHE A 154 5.35 6.63 -17.73
C PHE A 154 5.02 5.72 -16.54
N LEU A 155 4.49 6.27 -15.44
CA LEU A 155 3.92 5.51 -14.33
C LEU A 155 2.42 5.31 -14.59
N HIS A 156 2.11 4.34 -15.44
CA HIS A 156 0.75 3.85 -15.66
C HIS A 156 0.74 2.34 -15.81
N THR A 157 -0.37 1.71 -15.43
CA THR A 157 -0.51 0.26 -15.28
C THR A 157 -0.09 -0.51 -16.53
N GLU A 158 -0.38 -0.01 -17.73
CA GLU A 158 -0.08 -0.70 -18.98
C GLU A 158 1.42 -0.84 -19.26
N GLN A 159 2.22 0.16 -18.86
CA GLN A 159 3.67 0.07 -18.98
C GLN A 159 4.24 -0.95 -18.01
N VAL A 160 3.70 -0.97 -16.79
CA VAL A 160 4.10 -1.90 -15.73
C VAL A 160 3.82 -3.34 -16.13
N LEU A 161 2.63 -3.60 -16.68
CA LEU A 161 2.28 -4.93 -17.18
C LEU A 161 3.22 -5.34 -18.33
N THR A 162 3.63 -4.40 -19.18
CA THR A 162 4.57 -4.71 -20.27
C THR A 162 5.98 -4.99 -19.74
N ASP A 163 6.48 -4.23 -18.76
CA ASP A 163 7.74 -4.53 -18.05
C ASP A 163 7.74 -5.96 -17.48
N LEU A 164 6.65 -6.31 -16.78
CA LEU A 164 6.50 -7.60 -16.13
C LEU A 164 6.53 -8.74 -17.16
N ILE A 165 5.87 -8.55 -18.31
CA ILE A 165 5.79 -9.58 -19.35
C ILE A 165 7.10 -9.72 -20.13
N GLU A 166 7.77 -8.63 -20.50
CA GLU A 166 9.10 -8.69 -21.12
C GLU A 166 10.11 -9.38 -20.20
N TRP A 167 10.03 -9.10 -18.89
CA TRP A 167 10.89 -9.75 -17.91
C TRP A 167 10.57 -11.22 -17.72
N ILE A 168 9.29 -11.62 -17.67
CA ILE A 168 8.90 -13.04 -17.60
C ILE A 168 9.42 -13.80 -18.83
N ASP A 169 9.36 -13.20 -20.02
CA ASP A 169 9.91 -13.80 -21.23
C ASP A 169 11.44 -14.00 -21.12
N HIS A 170 12.16 -12.97 -20.64
CA HIS A 170 13.58 -13.05 -20.35
C HIS A 170 13.92 -14.14 -19.32
N LEU A 171 13.18 -14.20 -18.21
CA LEU A 171 13.35 -15.24 -17.19
C LEU A 171 13.21 -16.63 -17.81
N ARG A 172 12.12 -16.84 -18.56
CA ARG A 172 11.80 -18.14 -19.17
C ARG A 172 12.87 -18.59 -20.17
N ASN A 173 13.29 -17.69 -21.05
CA ASN A 173 14.12 -18.04 -22.20
C ASN A 173 15.62 -17.98 -21.91
N GLU A 174 16.08 -17.06 -21.05
CA GLU A 174 17.51 -16.79 -20.85
C GLU A 174 18.03 -17.25 -19.48
N VAL A 175 17.23 -17.07 -18.42
CA VAL A 175 17.61 -17.41 -17.04
C VAL A 175 17.31 -18.88 -16.74
N VAL A 176 16.04 -19.27 -16.85
CA VAL A 176 15.56 -20.64 -16.61
C VAL A 176 15.86 -21.55 -17.80
N ARG A 177 15.87 -20.97 -19.02
CA ARG A 177 16.14 -21.65 -20.30
C ARG A 177 15.18 -22.81 -20.59
N ASP A 178 13.92 -22.62 -20.21
CA ASP A 178 12.82 -23.52 -20.53
C ASP A 178 11.64 -22.70 -21.08
N PRO A 179 11.49 -22.60 -22.41
CA PRO A 179 10.38 -21.89 -23.07
C PRO A 179 8.99 -22.43 -22.72
N ASN A 180 8.88 -23.60 -22.09
CA ASN A 180 7.60 -24.19 -21.66
C ASN A 180 7.38 -24.09 -20.16
N ALA A 181 8.30 -23.49 -19.39
CA ALA A 181 8.15 -23.34 -17.95
C ALA A 181 6.87 -22.58 -17.62
N LYS A 182 6.05 -23.20 -16.77
CA LYS A 182 4.80 -22.62 -16.29
C LYS A 182 5.08 -21.43 -15.38
N VAL A 183 4.30 -20.36 -15.49
CA VAL A 183 4.48 -19.14 -14.70
C VAL A 183 3.25 -18.89 -13.83
N ILE A 184 3.45 -18.83 -12.52
CA ILE A 184 2.41 -18.46 -11.55
C ILE A 184 2.84 -17.17 -10.85
N LEU A 185 1.95 -16.18 -10.85
CA LEU A 185 2.16 -14.89 -10.18
C LEU A 185 1.45 -14.87 -8.83
N MET A 186 2.04 -14.18 -7.87
CA MET A 186 1.42 -13.82 -6.61
C MET A 186 1.63 -12.34 -6.37
N GLY A 187 0.62 -11.62 -5.88
CA GLY A 187 0.78 -10.24 -5.44
C GLY A 187 -0.19 -9.86 -4.33
N VAL A 188 0.15 -8.81 -3.60
CA VAL A 188 -0.67 -8.24 -2.51
C VAL A 188 -1.15 -6.83 -2.88
N GLY A 189 -2.41 -6.51 -2.59
CA GLY A 189 -2.93 -5.15 -2.79
C GLY A 189 -2.89 -4.72 -4.26
N TYR A 190 -2.12 -3.69 -4.57
CA TYR A 190 -1.88 -3.25 -5.95
C TYR A 190 -1.09 -4.29 -6.76
N ALA A 191 -0.07 -4.93 -6.19
CA ALA A 191 0.63 -6.02 -6.86
C ALA A 191 -0.28 -7.22 -7.15
N GLY A 192 -1.27 -7.48 -6.29
CA GLY A 192 -2.30 -8.49 -6.53
C GLY A 192 -3.20 -8.15 -7.72
N ALA A 193 -3.50 -6.86 -7.90
CA ALA A 193 -4.18 -6.37 -9.08
C ALA A 193 -3.32 -6.54 -10.35
N LEU A 194 -2.02 -6.19 -10.29
CA LEU A 194 -1.08 -6.42 -11.39
C LEU A 194 -0.98 -7.89 -11.78
N ALA A 195 -0.84 -8.81 -10.82
CA ALA A 195 -0.81 -10.25 -11.06
C ALA A 195 -2.10 -10.73 -11.76
N THR A 196 -3.26 -10.23 -11.29
CA THR A 196 -4.56 -10.53 -11.89
C THR A 196 -4.65 -10.03 -13.33
N TRP A 197 -4.32 -8.76 -13.57
CA TRP A 197 -4.40 -8.13 -14.88
C TRP A 197 -3.39 -8.71 -15.87
N ALA A 198 -2.21 -9.11 -15.41
CA ALA A 198 -1.22 -9.84 -16.20
C ALA A 198 -1.78 -11.19 -16.64
N ARG A 199 -2.40 -11.97 -15.74
CA ARG A 199 -3.05 -13.23 -16.09
C ARG A 199 -4.21 -13.05 -17.07
N GLN A 200 -4.99 -11.99 -16.90
CA GLN A 200 -6.12 -11.66 -17.78
C GLN A 200 -5.67 -11.28 -19.19
N ARG A 201 -4.63 -10.45 -19.31
CA ARG A 201 -4.18 -9.91 -20.61
C ARG A 201 -3.20 -10.80 -21.36
N PHE A 202 -2.42 -11.59 -20.64
CA PHE A 202 -1.36 -12.43 -21.20
C PHE A 202 -1.53 -13.90 -20.76
N PRO A 203 -2.68 -14.53 -21.04
CA PRO A 203 -3.00 -15.89 -20.62
C PRO A 203 -2.08 -16.96 -21.24
N ASN A 204 -1.38 -16.61 -22.32
CA ASN A 204 -0.39 -17.45 -22.99
C ASN A 204 1.00 -17.39 -22.35
N ILE A 205 1.24 -16.41 -21.46
CA ILE A 205 2.50 -16.22 -20.74
C ILE A 205 2.31 -16.55 -19.27
N VAL A 206 1.22 -16.10 -18.64
CA VAL A 206 0.94 -16.37 -17.23
C VAL A 206 -0.09 -17.50 -17.13
N ASP A 207 0.25 -18.60 -16.45
CA ASP A 207 -0.61 -19.77 -16.33
C ASP A 207 -1.62 -19.63 -15.19
N GLY A 208 -1.24 -18.98 -14.10
CA GLY A 208 -2.11 -18.70 -12.95
C GLY A 208 -1.69 -17.46 -12.16
N ALA A 209 -2.61 -16.89 -11.39
CA ALA A 209 -2.31 -15.78 -10.49
C ALA A 209 -3.05 -15.89 -9.16
N TRP A 210 -2.36 -15.55 -8.08
CA TRP A 210 -2.93 -15.40 -6.75
C TRP A 210 -2.87 -13.94 -6.32
N GLY A 211 -4.03 -13.30 -6.24
CA GLY A 211 -4.18 -11.93 -5.76
C GLY A 211 -4.70 -11.90 -4.32
N SER A 212 -3.80 -11.64 -3.35
CA SER A 212 -4.16 -11.42 -1.95
C SER A 212 -4.54 -9.95 -1.73
N GLY A 213 -5.73 -9.68 -1.21
CA GLY A 213 -6.30 -8.33 -1.07
C GLY A 213 -6.26 -7.54 -2.37
N ALA A 214 -6.40 -8.21 -3.53
CA ALA A 214 -6.10 -7.61 -4.83
C ALA A 214 -7.04 -6.44 -5.14
N THR A 215 -6.50 -5.22 -5.12
CA THR A 215 -7.26 -3.99 -5.38
C THR A 215 -7.56 -3.83 -6.88
N VAL A 216 -8.43 -4.67 -7.43
CA VAL A 216 -8.79 -4.67 -8.86
C VAL A 216 -9.82 -3.61 -9.24
N LEU A 217 -10.58 -3.11 -8.25
CA LEU A 217 -11.51 -2.01 -8.43
C LEU A 217 -10.79 -0.66 -8.25
N ALA A 218 -10.89 0.21 -9.24
CA ALA A 218 -10.66 1.63 -9.07
C ALA A 218 -11.95 2.28 -8.54
N SER A 219 -11.83 3.22 -7.60
CA SER A 219 -12.99 3.94 -7.05
C SER A 219 -12.66 5.42 -6.97
N PHE A 220 -13.54 6.30 -7.44
CA PHE A 220 -13.30 7.73 -7.33
C PHE A 220 -13.33 8.19 -5.87
N ASP A 221 -14.35 7.74 -5.15
CA ASP A 221 -14.56 7.97 -3.73
C ASP A 221 -14.71 6.61 -3.04
N PHE A 222 -13.92 6.37 -1.98
CA PHE A 222 -13.88 5.10 -1.23
C PHE A 222 -14.29 5.31 0.22
N GLN A 223 -15.51 5.81 0.40
CA GLN A 223 -16.16 6.08 1.69
C GLN A 223 -16.38 4.82 2.53
N GLU A 224 -16.60 3.66 1.90
CA GLU A 224 -16.88 2.39 2.58
C GLU A 224 -15.71 1.94 3.47
N HIS A 225 -14.50 2.42 3.16
CA HIS A 225 -13.33 2.21 4.00
C HIS A 225 -13.51 2.75 5.42
N ALA A 226 -14.11 3.94 5.58
CA ALA A 226 -14.34 4.54 6.90
C ALA A 226 -15.43 3.79 7.68
N ASN A 227 -16.48 3.35 6.97
CA ASN A 227 -17.56 2.52 7.51
C ASN A 227 -17.02 1.18 8.07
N ASP A 228 -16.16 0.51 7.30
CA ASP A 228 -15.60 -0.77 7.71
C ASP A 228 -14.70 -0.63 8.95
N ILE A 229 -13.88 0.42 9.03
CA ILE A 229 -13.12 0.73 10.26
C ILE A 229 -14.07 0.99 11.44
N GLY A 230 -15.13 1.77 11.24
CA GLY A 230 -16.15 2.00 12.26
C GLY A 230 -16.77 0.70 12.77
N SER A 231 -17.03 -0.24 11.86
CA SER A 231 -17.56 -1.57 12.18
C SER A 231 -16.56 -2.43 12.97
N ILE A 232 -15.27 -2.39 12.63
CA ILE A 232 -14.19 -3.05 13.38
C ILE A 232 -14.09 -2.47 14.80
N ILE A 233 -14.09 -1.13 14.95
CA ILE A 233 -14.09 -0.46 16.25
C ILE A 233 -15.30 -0.90 17.08
N ARG A 234 -16.50 -0.91 16.49
CA ARG A 234 -17.71 -1.35 17.19
C ARG A 234 -17.62 -2.81 17.64
N ARG A 235 -17.09 -3.70 16.78
CA ARG A 235 -17.00 -5.14 17.05
C ARG A 235 -16.06 -5.47 18.22
N PHE A 236 -14.90 -4.83 18.29
CA PHE A 236 -13.86 -5.16 19.28
C PHE A 236 -13.76 -4.16 20.43
N GLY A 237 -14.13 -2.91 20.19
CA GLY A 237 -14.11 -1.82 21.17
C GLY A 237 -15.47 -1.49 21.79
N GLY A 238 -16.56 -2.02 21.23
CA GLY A 238 -17.93 -1.78 21.69
C GLY A 238 -18.55 -0.47 21.19
N ASP A 239 -19.87 -0.36 21.35
CA ASP A 239 -20.65 0.81 20.93
C ASP A 239 -20.24 2.09 21.66
N GLU A 240 -19.81 1.99 22.92
CA GLU A 240 -19.39 3.15 23.71
C GLU A 240 -18.14 3.81 23.10
N CYS A 241 -17.13 3.02 22.71
CA CYS A 241 -15.94 3.54 22.02
C CYS A 241 -16.29 4.21 20.69
N TYR A 242 -17.12 3.54 19.88
CA TYR A 242 -17.62 4.08 18.63
C TYR A 242 -18.32 5.44 18.86
N ASN A 243 -19.21 5.50 19.85
CA ASN A 243 -19.97 6.71 20.16
C ASN A 243 -19.08 7.83 20.71
N THR A 244 -18.07 7.51 21.53
CA THR A 244 -17.08 8.50 22.00
C THR A 244 -16.35 9.14 20.83
N LEU A 245 -15.85 8.35 19.88
CA LEU A 245 -15.23 8.88 18.66
C LEU A 245 -16.22 9.73 17.85
N TRP A 246 -17.44 9.21 17.64
CA TRP A 246 -18.49 9.90 16.91
C TRP A 246 -18.80 11.28 17.50
N VAL A 247 -18.89 11.37 18.84
CA VAL A 247 -19.13 12.63 19.56
C VAL A 247 -17.90 13.52 19.48
N ALA A 248 -16.69 13.00 19.73
CA ALA A 248 -15.46 13.79 19.72
C ALA A 248 -15.24 14.51 18.38
N PHE A 249 -15.33 13.77 17.27
CA PHE A 249 -15.16 14.34 15.92
C PHE A 249 -16.23 15.41 15.64
N ARG A 250 -17.50 15.14 15.93
CA ARG A 250 -18.58 16.12 15.70
C ARG A 250 -18.50 17.33 16.63
N THR A 251 -18.05 17.16 17.87
CA THR A 251 -17.79 18.27 18.78
C THR A 251 -16.71 19.19 18.22
N ALA A 252 -15.59 18.65 17.72
CA ALA A 252 -14.57 19.45 17.07
C ALA A 252 -15.11 20.21 15.85
N GLN A 253 -15.91 19.55 14.99
CA GLN A 253 -16.53 20.19 13.83
C GLN A 253 -17.43 21.36 14.25
N ASN A 254 -18.32 21.11 15.21
CA ASN A 254 -19.27 22.12 15.65
C ASN A 254 -18.57 23.32 16.33
N LEU A 255 -17.44 23.10 17.01
CA LEU A 255 -16.63 24.17 17.58
C LEU A 255 -15.99 25.03 16.48
N ILE A 256 -15.40 24.40 15.46
CA ILE A 256 -14.83 25.11 14.30
C ILE A 256 -15.91 25.90 13.56
N ASP A 257 -17.07 25.29 13.29
CA ASP A 257 -18.21 25.93 12.63
C ASP A 257 -18.80 27.12 13.43
N SER A 258 -18.55 27.13 14.75
CA SER A 258 -18.97 28.20 15.65
C SER A 258 -17.86 29.24 15.92
N GLU A 259 -16.81 29.28 15.09
CA GLU A 259 -15.65 30.18 15.23
C GLU A 259 -14.93 30.01 16.59
N ARG A 260 -14.86 28.76 17.07
CA ARG A 260 -14.13 28.37 18.30
C ARG A 260 -12.93 27.47 17.98
N ASP A 261 -12.32 27.66 16.82
CA ASP A 261 -11.12 26.95 16.36
C ASP A 261 -9.93 27.07 17.33
N GLU A 262 -9.77 28.19 18.06
CA GLU A 262 -8.75 28.33 19.11
C GLU A 262 -8.91 27.28 20.23
N THR A 263 -10.16 26.92 20.58
CA THR A 263 -10.43 25.86 21.56
C THR A 263 -9.97 24.50 21.03
N VAL A 264 -10.22 24.22 19.76
CA VAL A 264 -9.83 22.96 19.12
C VAL A 264 -8.31 22.90 18.96
N THR A 265 -7.69 23.98 18.50
CA THR A 265 -6.23 24.18 18.38
C THR A 265 -5.53 23.87 19.70
N THR A 266 -6.00 24.48 20.79
CA THR A 266 -5.41 24.32 22.12
C THR A 266 -5.62 22.91 22.65
N LEU A 267 -6.84 22.38 22.53
CA LEU A 267 -7.18 21.08 23.09
C LEU A 267 -6.47 19.94 22.35
N LEU A 268 -6.37 20.02 21.03
CA LEU A 268 -5.67 19.02 20.21
C LEU A 268 -4.16 19.31 20.05
N ASN A 269 -3.62 20.32 20.74
CA ASN A 269 -2.21 20.69 20.71
C ASN A 269 -1.64 20.79 19.28
N THR A 270 -2.34 21.49 18.38
CA THR A 270 -1.89 21.62 16.97
C THR A 270 -0.69 22.57 16.86
N CYS A 271 0.22 22.28 15.93
CA CYS A 271 1.43 23.10 15.75
C CYS A 271 1.16 24.50 15.22
N GLU A 272 0.19 24.61 14.30
CA GLU A 272 -0.32 25.86 13.78
C GLU A 272 -1.78 26.02 14.21
N PRO A 273 -2.26 27.26 14.45
CA PRO A 273 -3.68 27.52 14.68
C PRO A 273 -4.53 27.08 13.49
N ILE A 274 -5.66 26.41 13.77
CA ILE A 274 -6.60 26.02 12.73
C ILE A 274 -7.35 27.27 12.24
N ASP A 275 -7.24 27.62 10.96
CA ASP A 275 -8.05 28.68 10.37
C ASP A 275 -9.42 28.12 9.94
N SER A 276 -10.47 28.46 10.69
CA SER A 276 -11.85 28.04 10.38
C SER A 276 -12.37 28.59 9.03
N GLY A 277 -11.77 29.66 8.50
CA GLY A 277 -12.05 30.20 7.18
C GLY A 277 -11.35 29.46 6.03
N ASN A 278 -10.34 28.64 6.33
CA ASN A 278 -9.62 27.83 5.36
C ASN A 278 -10.11 26.39 5.40
N LEU A 279 -10.87 25.98 4.37
CA LEU A 279 -11.40 24.62 4.28
C LEU A 279 -10.29 23.57 4.34
N LEU A 280 -9.15 23.78 3.68
CA LEU A 280 -8.07 22.78 3.66
C LEU A 280 -7.45 22.55 5.04
N ASP A 281 -7.36 23.57 5.89
CA ASP A 281 -6.82 23.42 7.25
C ASP A 281 -7.77 22.55 8.08
N VAL A 282 -9.08 22.80 7.96
CA VAL A 282 -10.10 21.98 8.62
C VAL A 282 -10.09 20.54 8.10
N GLU A 283 -10.10 20.32 6.79
CA GLU A 283 -10.10 18.96 6.22
C GLU A 283 -8.81 18.20 6.58
N THR A 284 -7.66 18.88 6.59
CA THR A 284 -6.37 18.30 6.98
C THR A 284 -6.39 17.81 8.42
N LEU A 285 -6.91 18.62 9.34
CA LEU A 285 -7.12 18.21 10.73
C LEU A 285 -7.89 16.91 10.81
N PHE A 286 -9.08 16.85 10.21
CA PHE A 286 -9.94 15.67 10.30
C PHE A 286 -9.37 14.46 9.57
N TYR A 287 -8.64 14.66 8.47
CA TYR A 287 -7.92 13.59 7.79
C TYR A 287 -6.92 12.92 8.73
N HIS A 288 -6.10 13.71 9.44
CA HIS A 288 -5.09 13.17 10.37
C HIS A 288 -5.66 12.59 11.65
N LEU A 289 -6.72 13.18 12.20
CA LEU A 289 -7.45 12.59 13.33
C LEU A 289 -7.98 11.19 12.97
N LYS A 290 -8.61 11.06 11.79
CA LYS A 290 -9.06 9.76 11.26
C LYS A 290 -7.87 8.81 11.07
N LEU A 291 -6.77 9.31 10.53
CA LEU A 291 -5.56 8.55 10.23
C LEU A 291 -4.96 7.90 11.48
N ALA A 292 -4.78 8.69 12.53
CA ALA A 292 -4.22 8.22 13.80
C ALA A 292 -5.07 7.10 14.41
N ILE A 293 -6.40 7.25 14.40
CA ILE A 293 -7.31 6.21 14.89
C ILE A 293 -7.23 4.95 14.03
N GLN A 294 -7.24 5.11 12.70
CA GLN A 294 -7.10 4.00 11.77
C GLN A 294 -5.80 3.21 12.01
N GLU A 295 -4.68 3.90 12.16
CA GLU A 295 -3.38 3.28 12.42
C GLU A 295 -3.35 2.55 13.75
N ALA A 296 -3.96 3.12 14.79
CA ALA A 296 -4.09 2.48 16.08
C ALA A 296 -4.95 1.20 16.00
N VAL A 297 -6.02 1.21 15.20
CA VAL A 297 -6.89 0.04 14.97
C VAL A 297 -6.13 -1.11 14.31
N PHE A 298 -5.27 -0.81 13.33
CA PHE A 298 -4.50 -1.83 12.59
C PHE A 298 -3.12 -2.11 13.19
N GLN A 299 -2.75 -1.46 14.28
CA GLN A 299 -1.42 -1.60 14.87
C GLN A 299 -1.18 -3.05 15.28
N GLY A 300 -0.15 -3.68 14.71
CA GLY A 300 0.24 -5.05 15.05
C GLY A 300 -0.80 -6.12 14.70
N TYR A 301 -1.82 -5.78 13.90
CA TYR A 301 -2.81 -6.70 13.34
C TYR A 301 -3.41 -7.67 14.38
N ASN A 302 -3.80 -7.13 15.53
CA ASN A 302 -4.46 -7.87 16.59
C ASN A 302 -5.58 -7.05 17.24
N THR A 303 -6.55 -7.75 17.82
CA THR A 303 -7.73 -7.11 18.44
C THR A 303 -7.39 -6.38 19.74
N THR A 304 -6.34 -6.81 20.45
CA THR A 304 -5.91 -6.22 21.73
C THR A 304 -5.55 -4.75 21.60
N ARG A 305 -5.00 -4.30 20.46
CA ARG A 305 -4.73 -2.87 20.22
C ARG A 305 -6.00 -2.04 20.09
N ILE A 306 -7.04 -2.60 19.47
CA ILE A 306 -8.35 -1.95 19.36
C ILE A 306 -8.98 -1.83 20.76
N GLU A 307 -8.92 -2.90 21.55
CA GLU A 307 -9.40 -2.90 22.95
C GLU A 307 -8.65 -1.87 23.82
N GLN A 308 -7.33 -1.73 23.63
CA GLN A 308 -6.50 -0.74 24.33
C GLN A 308 -6.85 0.70 23.93
N LEU A 309 -6.94 0.97 22.62
CA LEU A 309 -7.41 2.25 22.10
C LEU A 309 -8.76 2.62 22.72
N CYS A 310 -9.72 1.70 22.65
CA CYS A 310 -11.07 1.97 23.13
C CYS A 310 -11.15 2.14 24.65
N SER A 311 -10.42 1.32 25.41
CA SER A 311 -10.31 1.49 26.86
C SER A 311 -9.73 2.86 27.21
N SER A 312 -8.78 3.38 26.44
CA SER A 312 -8.16 4.69 26.68
C SER A 312 -9.06 5.88 26.34
N LEU A 313 -10.06 5.68 25.47
CA LEU A 313 -11.05 6.70 25.10
C LEU A 313 -12.28 6.68 26.00
N VAL A 314 -12.69 5.50 26.46
CA VAL A 314 -13.91 5.31 27.29
C VAL A 314 -13.62 5.51 28.78
N ASN A 315 -12.49 5.00 29.29
CA ASN A 315 -12.24 4.91 30.74
C ASN A 315 -11.41 6.07 31.31
N LYS A 316 -11.65 7.31 30.87
CA LYS A 316 -10.93 8.47 31.42
C LYS A 316 -11.84 9.39 32.22
N ASP A 317 -11.25 10.04 33.22
CA ASP A 317 -11.80 11.17 34.00
C ASP A 317 -11.98 12.46 33.15
N GLU A 318 -11.95 12.32 31.82
CA GLU A 318 -12.04 13.41 30.87
C GLU A 318 -13.50 13.88 30.78
N PRO A 319 -13.78 15.19 30.93
CA PRO A 319 -15.14 15.69 31.04
C PRO A 319 -15.93 15.58 29.73
N THR A 320 -15.25 15.40 28.59
CA THR A 320 -15.88 15.36 27.26
C THR A 320 -15.20 14.33 26.36
N ALA A 321 -15.93 13.84 25.36
CA ALA A 321 -15.36 12.94 24.36
C ALA A 321 -14.20 13.56 23.58
N LEU A 322 -14.27 14.87 23.27
CA LEU A 322 -13.18 15.57 22.58
C LEU A 322 -11.93 15.68 23.46
N SER A 323 -12.07 15.93 24.76
CA SER A 323 -10.90 15.96 25.67
C SER A 323 -10.32 14.55 25.90
N ALA A 324 -11.15 13.50 25.87
CA ALA A 324 -10.68 12.11 25.84
C ALA A 324 -9.84 11.80 24.59
N LEU A 325 -10.30 12.23 23.41
CA LEU A 325 -9.55 12.09 22.16
C LEU A 325 -8.23 12.88 22.20
N ALA A 326 -8.26 14.13 22.67
CA ALA A 326 -7.06 14.95 22.86
C ALA A 326 -6.03 14.28 23.77
N ALA A 327 -6.46 13.84 24.95
CA ALA A 327 -5.59 13.17 25.91
C ALA A 327 -5.07 11.82 25.41
N TRP A 328 -5.73 11.19 24.44
CA TRP A 328 -5.20 10.02 23.74
C TRP A 328 -4.15 10.43 22.70
N LEU A 329 -4.41 11.47 21.90
CA LEU A 329 -3.46 12.00 20.91
C LEU A 329 -2.16 12.47 21.55
N ASP A 330 -2.20 13.09 22.74
CA ASP A 330 -0.99 13.49 23.47
C ASP A 330 -0.09 12.30 23.82
N VAL A 331 -0.68 11.13 24.05
CA VAL A 331 0.08 9.89 24.29
C VAL A 331 0.55 9.30 22.96
N TYR A 332 -0.31 9.30 21.95
CA TYR A 332 -0.02 8.75 20.63
C TYR A 332 1.13 9.50 19.94
N TYR A 333 1.13 10.83 20.02
CA TYR A 333 2.15 11.74 19.48
C TYR A 333 3.12 12.26 20.54
N ALA A 334 3.31 11.56 21.67
CA ALA A 334 4.14 12.02 22.81
C ALA A 334 5.60 12.39 22.46
N ASN A 335 6.10 11.98 21.29
CA ASN A 335 7.43 12.32 20.80
C ASN A 335 7.48 13.66 20.04
N LEU A 336 6.33 14.28 19.78
CA LEU A 336 6.20 15.56 19.10
C LEU A 336 5.80 16.64 20.12
N PRO A 337 6.33 17.87 19.99
CA PRO A 337 5.93 18.97 20.85
C PRO A 337 4.47 19.42 20.61
N CYS A 338 3.95 19.17 19.40
CA CYS A 338 2.63 19.51 18.92
C CYS A 338 2.26 18.60 17.74
N ASN A 339 0.98 18.58 17.38
CA ASN A 339 0.44 17.77 16.30
C ASN A 339 0.47 18.54 14.96
N PRO A 340 1.21 18.06 13.93
CA PRO A 340 1.47 18.80 12.70
C PRO A 340 0.33 18.64 11.68
N PHE A 341 -0.86 19.11 12.02
CA PHE A 341 -2.05 19.04 11.16
C PHE A 341 -2.14 20.20 10.16
N ASP A 342 -1.03 20.48 9.44
CA ASP A 342 -0.91 21.56 8.45
C ASP A 342 -0.84 20.99 7.03
N PHE A 343 -1.60 21.55 6.09
CA PHE A 343 -1.71 20.99 4.74
C PHE A 343 -0.37 21.01 4.00
N ASP A 344 0.36 22.13 4.07
CA ASP A 344 1.62 22.27 3.36
C ASP A 344 2.67 21.29 3.87
N ALA A 345 2.83 21.18 5.19
CA ALA A 345 3.71 20.22 5.85
C ALA A 345 3.38 18.77 5.43
N ASN A 346 2.10 18.46 5.27
CA ASN A 346 1.65 17.14 4.81
C ASN A 346 2.02 16.84 3.36
N MET A 347 2.10 17.87 2.51
CA MET A 347 2.46 17.72 1.11
C MET A 347 3.98 17.68 0.88
N GLU A 348 4.80 18.17 1.81
CA GLU A 348 6.26 18.31 1.62
C GLU A 348 6.95 17.01 1.19
N ALA A 349 6.63 15.87 1.83
CA ALA A 349 7.20 14.59 1.45
C ALA A 349 6.81 14.17 0.02
N GLY A 350 5.59 14.52 -0.42
CA GLY A 350 5.11 14.28 -1.77
C GLY A 350 5.68 15.23 -2.83
N LYS A 351 6.26 16.38 -2.43
CA LYS A 351 6.92 17.35 -3.32
C LYS A 351 8.34 16.95 -3.70
N VAL A 352 8.93 15.95 -3.04
CA VAL A 352 10.29 15.48 -3.32
C VAL A 352 10.38 14.81 -4.70
N LEU A 353 11.18 15.39 -5.60
CA LEU A 353 11.30 14.92 -6.99
C LEU A 353 12.48 13.95 -7.22
N GLN A 354 13.42 13.84 -6.28
CA GLN A 354 14.63 13.06 -6.45
C GLN A 354 14.32 11.55 -6.31
N PRO A 355 14.58 10.70 -7.33
CA PRO A 355 14.21 9.29 -7.28
C PRO A 355 14.87 8.53 -6.12
N GLY A 356 16.14 8.85 -5.81
CA GLY A 356 16.90 8.23 -4.72
C GLY A 356 16.64 8.80 -3.32
N ALA A 357 15.69 9.71 -3.15
CA ALA A 357 15.34 10.24 -1.84
C ALA A 357 14.54 9.21 -1.02
N ALA A 358 14.65 9.24 0.30
CA ALA A 358 14.03 8.27 1.20
C ALA A 358 12.51 8.21 1.03
N GLU A 359 11.88 9.36 0.84
CA GLU A 359 10.45 9.54 0.62
C GLU A 359 9.97 8.79 -0.63
N ASN A 360 10.81 8.75 -1.67
CA ASN A 360 10.48 8.09 -2.92
C ASN A 360 10.88 6.61 -2.92
N VAL A 361 12.07 6.27 -2.40
CA VAL A 361 12.60 4.89 -2.38
C VAL A 361 11.82 4.02 -1.39
N ILE A 362 11.62 4.51 -0.17
CA ILE A 362 11.06 3.71 0.94
C ILE A 362 9.53 3.80 0.94
N LEU A 363 8.99 5.01 0.77
CA LEU A 363 7.56 5.27 1.00
C LEU A 363 6.76 5.26 -0.31
N GLY A 364 7.37 5.67 -1.43
CA GLY A 364 6.69 5.68 -2.73
C GLY A 364 5.49 6.62 -2.78
N LEU A 365 5.50 7.71 -2.00
CA LEU A 365 4.32 8.56 -1.78
C LEU A 365 3.89 9.29 -3.02
N ARG A 366 4.81 10.01 -3.65
CA ARG A 366 4.52 10.81 -4.83
C ARG A 366 4.03 9.91 -5.97
N GLN A 367 4.63 8.75 -6.12
CA GLN A 367 4.28 7.73 -7.12
C GLN A 367 2.87 7.20 -6.88
N THR A 368 2.58 6.78 -5.65
CA THR A 368 1.28 6.22 -5.31
C THR A 368 0.18 7.26 -5.38
N GLN A 369 0.45 8.49 -4.93
CA GLN A 369 -0.49 9.60 -5.07
C GLN A 369 -0.70 9.95 -6.55
N TYR A 370 0.32 9.88 -7.41
CA TYR A 370 0.16 10.09 -8.85
C TYR A 370 -0.79 9.05 -9.45
N GLN A 371 -0.63 7.76 -9.14
CA GLN A 371 -1.53 6.71 -9.61
C GLN A 371 -2.95 6.87 -9.05
N ALA A 372 -3.10 7.31 -7.80
CA ALA A 372 -4.42 7.66 -7.23
C ALA A 372 -5.07 8.81 -8.02
N CYS A 373 -4.30 9.86 -8.34
CA CYS A 373 -4.78 11.04 -9.06
C CYS A 373 -4.98 10.83 -10.58
N THR A 374 -4.59 9.69 -11.14
CA THR A 374 -4.63 9.47 -12.61
C THR A 374 -5.29 8.15 -13.04
N GLU A 375 -5.28 7.10 -12.23
CA GLU A 375 -5.80 5.78 -12.60
C GLU A 375 -6.79 5.19 -11.59
N PHE A 376 -6.53 5.32 -10.29
CA PHE A 376 -7.19 4.47 -9.29
C PHE A 376 -8.19 5.17 -8.39
N GLY A 377 -7.98 6.46 -8.09
CA GLY A 377 -8.63 7.14 -6.98
C GLY A 377 -8.31 6.44 -5.66
N ARG A 378 -9.33 5.81 -5.06
CA ARG A 378 -9.35 5.14 -3.75
C ARG A 378 -9.22 6.13 -2.60
N PHE A 379 -9.75 7.33 -2.81
CA PHE A 379 -9.74 8.39 -1.84
C PHE A 379 -10.67 8.06 -0.68
N ARG A 380 -10.09 7.94 0.52
CA ARG A 380 -10.78 7.44 1.71
C ARG A 380 -11.47 8.60 2.40
N THR A 381 -12.62 9.01 1.87
CA THR A 381 -13.44 10.08 2.45
C THR A 381 -14.15 9.62 3.72
N THR A 382 -14.95 10.51 4.29
CA THR A 382 -15.87 10.26 5.40
C THR A 382 -17.32 10.57 4.97
N ASP A 383 -17.63 10.37 3.69
CA ASP A 383 -18.93 10.77 3.12
C ASP A 383 -20.07 9.79 3.50
N ASP A 384 -19.74 8.58 3.97
CA ASP A 384 -20.72 7.63 4.55
C ASP A 384 -21.11 8.07 5.98
N ASP A 385 -22.39 7.97 6.32
CA ASP A 385 -22.91 8.31 7.65
C ASP A 385 -22.64 7.22 8.72
N ASN A 386 -22.34 5.98 8.31
CA ASN A 386 -22.17 4.82 9.19
C ASN A 386 -20.73 4.68 9.75
N GLN A 387 -20.10 5.81 10.05
CA GLN A 387 -18.74 5.86 10.63
C GLN A 387 -18.59 6.98 11.66
N PRO A 388 -17.58 6.91 12.57
CA PRO A 388 -17.46 7.82 13.71
C PRO A 388 -16.61 9.08 13.45
N PHE A 389 -16.03 9.26 12.27
CA PHE A 389 -15.00 10.26 11.93
C PHE A 389 -15.55 11.59 11.38
N GLY A 390 -16.83 11.91 11.58
CA GLY A 390 -17.42 13.15 11.11
C GLY A 390 -17.60 13.18 9.58
N SER A 391 -17.55 14.36 8.97
CA SER A 391 -17.88 14.61 7.54
C SER A 391 -16.94 15.61 6.86
N ARG A 392 -15.77 15.87 7.46
CA ARG A 392 -14.80 16.87 6.97
C ARG A 392 -13.67 16.28 6.11
N VAL A 393 -13.62 14.98 5.87
CA VAL A 393 -12.65 14.40 4.93
C VAL A 393 -13.36 14.13 3.62
N THR A 394 -13.41 15.12 2.74
CA THR A 394 -14.17 15.04 1.49
C THR A 394 -13.25 14.85 0.29
N MET A 395 -13.84 14.64 -0.89
CA MET A 395 -13.10 14.64 -2.16
C MET A 395 -12.34 15.94 -2.44
N HIS A 396 -12.74 17.07 -1.85
CA HIS A 396 -12.04 18.36 -2.01
C HIS A 396 -10.59 18.27 -1.51
N PHE A 397 -10.37 17.76 -0.28
CA PHE A 397 -9.04 17.54 0.27
C PHE A 397 -8.13 16.74 -0.66
N PHE A 398 -8.63 15.64 -1.21
CA PHE A 398 -7.85 14.77 -2.09
C PHE A 398 -7.57 15.41 -3.45
N LEU A 399 -8.53 16.14 -4.03
CA LEU A 399 -8.34 16.87 -5.27
C LEU A 399 -7.28 17.98 -5.11
N GLU A 400 -7.34 18.75 -4.03
CA GLU A 400 -6.35 19.78 -3.74
C GLU A 400 -4.98 19.18 -3.41
N SER A 401 -4.92 18.04 -2.73
CA SER A 401 -3.68 17.27 -2.55
C SER A 401 -3.07 16.87 -3.91
N CYS A 402 -3.87 16.37 -4.84
CA CYS A 402 -3.42 16.07 -6.19
C CYS A 402 -2.88 17.32 -6.92
N ARG A 403 -3.59 18.45 -6.82
CA ARG A 403 -3.20 19.72 -7.47
C ARG A 403 -1.93 20.31 -6.87
N ALA A 404 -1.77 20.21 -5.55
CA ALA A 404 -0.57 20.67 -4.85
C ALA A 404 0.69 19.92 -5.31
N LEU A 405 0.56 18.62 -5.63
CA LEU A 405 1.69 17.79 -6.03
C LEU A 405 1.96 17.78 -7.54
N PHE A 406 0.91 17.86 -8.36
CA PHE A 406 1.01 17.62 -9.81
C PHE A 406 0.59 18.79 -10.68
N GLY A 407 -0.03 19.82 -10.10
CA GLY A 407 -0.49 21.02 -10.77
C GLY A 407 -1.98 21.00 -11.12
N GLY A 408 -2.50 22.17 -11.53
CA GLY A 408 -3.93 22.42 -11.73
C GLY A 408 -4.59 21.67 -12.90
N TRP A 409 -3.85 20.91 -13.70
CA TRP A 409 -4.43 20.07 -14.75
C TRP A 409 -5.18 18.87 -14.18
N VAL A 410 -4.85 18.45 -12.95
CA VAL A 410 -5.61 17.41 -12.25
C VAL A 410 -6.94 18.00 -11.79
N THR A 411 -8.00 17.57 -12.46
CA THR A 411 -9.38 17.93 -12.17
C THR A 411 -10.14 16.69 -11.70
N ASP A 412 -11.30 16.91 -11.08
CA ASP A 412 -12.27 15.86 -10.77
C ASP A 412 -12.59 15.01 -12.02
N ALA A 413 -12.78 15.66 -13.18
CA ALA A 413 -13.03 14.97 -14.45
C ALA A 413 -11.86 14.07 -14.86
N VAL A 414 -10.61 14.54 -14.74
CA VAL A 414 -9.40 13.74 -15.05
C VAL A 414 -9.32 12.50 -14.17
N ILE A 415 -9.50 12.66 -12.86
CA ILE A 415 -9.46 11.53 -11.91
C ILE A 415 -10.62 10.56 -12.21
N TYR A 416 -11.83 11.08 -12.40
CA TYR A 416 -13.02 10.27 -12.68
C TYR A 416 -12.87 9.46 -13.97
N ASP A 417 -12.37 10.08 -15.04
CA ASP A 417 -12.11 9.39 -16.29
C ASP A 417 -11.01 8.35 -16.15
N GLY A 418 -9.94 8.63 -15.39
CA GLY A 418 -8.91 7.65 -15.04
C GLY A 418 -9.49 6.41 -14.37
N VAL A 419 -10.26 6.60 -13.30
CA VAL A 419 -10.97 5.52 -12.58
C VAL A 419 -11.88 4.72 -13.51
N ARG A 420 -12.68 5.42 -14.32
CA ARG A 420 -13.61 4.81 -15.27
C ARG A 420 -12.86 3.98 -16.31
N LEU A 421 -11.79 4.52 -16.90
CA LEU A 421 -10.99 3.85 -17.91
C LEU A 421 -10.28 2.63 -17.32
N THR A 422 -9.70 2.72 -16.13
CA THR A 422 -9.11 1.56 -15.43
C THR A 422 -10.13 0.44 -15.28
N ASN A 423 -11.34 0.74 -14.77
CA ASN A 423 -12.38 -0.27 -14.62
C ASN A 423 -12.88 -0.83 -15.95
N ILE A 424 -12.93 -0.04 -17.02
CA ILE A 424 -13.25 -0.53 -18.38
C ILE A 424 -12.14 -1.45 -18.90
N HIS A 425 -10.88 -1.09 -18.68
CA HIS A 425 -9.72 -1.80 -19.18
C HIS A 425 -9.51 -3.17 -18.52
N TYR A 426 -9.91 -3.30 -17.25
CA TYR A 426 -9.63 -4.47 -16.44
C TYR A 426 -10.87 -5.19 -15.89
N GLY A 427 -12.06 -4.61 -16.05
CA GLY A 427 -13.35 -5.20 -15.69
C GLY A 427 -13.84 -4.92 -14.26
N GLY A 428 -13.06 -4.18 -13.44
CA GLY A 428 -13.45 -3.81 -12.08
C GLY A 428 -13.82 -5.03 -11.23
N GLN A 429 -15.07 -5.07 -10.72
CA GLN A 429 -15.59 -6.19 -9.93
C GLN A 429 -16.08 -7.40 -10.76
N ASP A 430 -16.10 -7.32 -12.09
CA ASP A 430 -16.33 -8.46 -12.99
C ASP A 430 -15.15 -8.57 -13.99
N PRO A 431 -13.94 -8.96 -13.53
CA PRO A 431 -12.77 -9.04 -14.40
C PRO A 431 -12.85 -10.17 -15.43
N ARG A 432 -13.84 -11.08 -15.30
CA ARG A 432 -14.00 -12.30 -16.12
C ARG A 432 -12.69 -13.08 -16.29
N SER A 433 -11.89 -13.10 -15.23
CA SER A 433 -10.59 -13.76 -15.22
C SER A 433 -10.72 -15.28 -15.25
N THR A 434 -9.63 -15.94 -15.63
CA THR A 434 -9.45 -17.40 -15.57
C THR A 434 -8.11 -17.71 -14.93
N ASN A 435 -8.04 -18.78 -14.15
CA ASN A 435 -6.90 -19.20 -13.33
C ASN A 435 -6.41 -18.08 -12.40
N VAL A 436 -7.35 -17.35 -11.78
CA VAL A 436 -7.03 -16.36 -10.75
C VAL A 436 -7.71 -16.76 -9.45
N LEU A 437 -6.93 -16.79 -8.37
CA LEU A 437 -7.44 -16.94 -7.02
C LEU A 437 -7.38 -15.60 -6.30
N PHE A 438 -8.52 -15.14 -5.79
CA PHE A 438 -8.61 -13.98 -4.93
C PHE A 438 -8.71 -14.42 -3.47
N THR A 439 -7.83 -13.91 -2.61
CA THR A 439 -7.95 -14.09 -1.17
C THR A 439 -8.07 -12.73 -0.52
N ASN A 440 -8.87 -12.62 0.53
CA ASN A 440 -9.08 -11.38 1.26
C ASN A 440 -9.27 -11.71 2.72
N ASN A 441 -8.97 -10.79 3.63
CA ASN A 441 -9.16 -11.02 5.06
C ASN A 441 -10.33 -10.18 5.56
N GLU A 442 -11.14 -10.73 6.47
CA GLU A 442 -12.35 -10.08 6.96
C GLU A 442 -12.09 -8.68 7.55
N PHE A 443 -10.94 -8.49 8.22
CA PHE A 443 -10.58 -7.21 8.84
C PHE A 443 -9.69 -6.32 7.97
N ASP A 444 -9.56 -6.60 6.67
CA ASP A 444 -8.94 -5.67 5.72
C ASP A 444 -10.02 -4.86 4.99
N PRO A 445 -10.15 -3.54 5.24
CA PRO A 445 -11.09 -2.70 4.50
C PRO A 445 -10.84 -2.68 2.99
N ASN A 446 -9.59 -2.88 2.55
CA ASN A 446 -9.25 -2.88 1.12
C ASN A 446 -9.84 -4.08 0.37
N ARG A 447 -10.35 -5.10 1.07
CA ARG A 447 -11.13 -6.19 0.45
C ARG A 447 -12.33 -5.68 -0.35
N LEU A 448 -12.86 -4.50 0.00
CA LEU A 448 -13.98 -3.87 -0.72
C LEU A 448 -13.58 -3.38 -2.12
N LEU A 449 -12.29 -3.22 -2.39
CA LEU A 449 -11.72 -2.95 -3.72
C LEU A 449 -11.31 -4.22 -4.46
N SER A 450 -11.59 -5.39 -3.90
CA SER A 450 -11.21 -6.70 -4.42
C SER A 450 -12.43 -7.54 -4.78
N ILE A 451 -12.19 -8.73 -5.33
CA ILE A 451 -13.21 -9.75 -5.54
C ILE A 451 -13.33 -10.57 -4.25
N THR A 452 -14.49 -10.50 -3.62
CA THR A 452 -14.78 -11.21 -2.35
C THR A 452 -15.78 -12.36 -2.49
N ARG A 453 -16.27 -12.60 -3.70
CA ARG A 453 -17.28 -13.63 -3.99
C ARG A 453 -16.89 -14.46 -5.19
N TYR A 454 -17.39 -15.70 -5.21
CA TYR A 454 -17.22 -16.61 -6.35
C TYR A 454 -17.54 -15.91 -7.68
N ILE A 455 -16.63 -16.03 -8.66
CA ILE A 455 -16.83 -15.51 -10.01
C ILE A 455 -17.28 -16.64 -10.94
N ASN A 456 -16.41 -17.63 -11.14
CA ASN A 456 -16.61 -18.70 -12.12
C ASN A 456 -15.75 -19.93 -11.77
N PRO A 457 -15.93 -21.09 -12.45
CA PRO A 457 -15.19 -22.30 -12.12
C PRO A 457 -13.67 -22.17 -12.25
N LEU A 458 -13.17 -21.21 -13.04
CA LEU A 458 -11.76 -20.95 -13.26
C LEU A 458 -11.21 -19.80 -12.41
N SER A 459 -12.05 -19.07 -11.66
CA SER A 459 -11.58 -18.00 -10.76
C SER A 459 -12.44 -17.92 -9.51
N TYR A 460 -11.78 -18.17 -8.38
CA TYR A 460 -12.43 -18.29 -7.08
C TYR A 460 -12.03 -17.13 -6.17
N ALA A 461 -12.85 -16.87 -5.15
CA ALA A 461 -12.56 -15.87 -4.14
C ALA A 461 -12.82 -16.42 -2.73
N TYR A 462 -11.93 -16.11 -1.79
CA TYR A 462 -12.09 -16.36 -0.37
C TYR A 462 -12.12 -15.04 0.40
N VAL A 463 -12.93 -15.01 1.45
CA VAL A 463 -12.77 -14.09 2.57
C VAL A 463 -12.39 -14.93 3.78
N VAL A 464 -11.17 -14.77 4.26
CA VAL A 464 -10.64 -15.45 5.43
C VAL A 464 -11.27 -14.84 6.68
N PRO A 465 -12.10 -15.61 7.42
CA PRO A 465 -12.84 -15.08 8.56
C PRO A 465 -11.91 -14.80 9.73
N ASN A 466 -12.21 -13.76 10.50
CA ASN A 466 -11.49 -13.35 11.71
C ASN A 466 -10.00 -13.04 11.53
N GLU A 467 -9.57 -12.74 10.31
CA GLU A 467 -8.19 -12.48 9.98
C GLU A 467 -7.94 -11.02 9.57
N PHE A 468 -6.74 -10.53 9.89
CA PHE A 468 -6.23 -9.22 9.44
C PHE A 468 -5.47 -9.34 8.11
N ILE A 469 -4.98 -8.20 7.61
CA ILE A 469 -4.39 -8.02 6.28
C ILE A 469 -3.35 -9.10 5.93
N SER A 470 -3.63 -9.84 4.86
CA SER A 470 -2.75 -10.83 4.20
C SER A 470 -2.27 -11.97 5.08
N SER A 471 -3.00 -12.39 6.13
CA SER A 471 -2.52 -13.48 7.01
C SER A 471 -2.34 -14.83 6.29
N GLU A 472 -3.02 -15.05 5.19
CA GLU A 472 -2.97 -16.26 4.37
C GLU A 472 -1.72 -16.38 3.50
N ILE A 473 -0.90 -15.33 3.41
CA ILE A 473 0.34 -15.37 2.63
C ILE A 473 1.53 -15.98 3.38
N TYR A 474 1.44 -16.06 4.71
CA TYR A 474 2.51 -16.61 5.55
C TYR A 474 2.42 -18.12 5.64
N SER A 475 3.55 -18.76 5.98
CA SER A 475 3.64 -20.21 6.15
C SER A 475 2.59 -20.75 7.11
N ILE A 476 2.16 -21.98 6.85
CA ILE A 476 1.25 -22.69 7.76
C ILE A 476 2.00 -22.93 9.08
N ASN A 477 1.39 -22.56 10.21
CA ASN A 477 1.98 -22.73 11.53
C ASN A 477 0.92 -23.08 12.58
N GLU A 478 1.36 -23.42 13.80
CA GLU A 478 0.48 -23.88 14.89
C GLU A 478 -0.44 -22.79 15.46
N GLN A 479 -0.19 -21.51 15.15
CA GLN A 479 -1.05 -20.40 15.56
C GLN A 479 -2.20 -20.12 14.57
N ASP A 480 -2.15 -20.71 13.37
CA ASP A 480 -3.21 -20.56 12.39
C ASP A 480 -4.50 -21.24 12.90
N SER A 481 -5.64 -20.61 12.68
CA SER A 481 -6.95 -21.27 12.86
C SER A 481 -7.10 -22.45 11.90
N ASP A 482 -8.00 -23.38 12.21
CA ASP A 482 -8.33 -24.51 11.32
C ASP A 482 -8.85 -24.00 9.97
N GLU A 483 -9.64 -22.91 9.98
CA GLU A 483 -10.15 -22.25 8.78
C GLU A 483 -9.02 -21.63 7.95
N LEU A 484 -8.10 -20.89 8.58
CA LEU A 484 -6.96 -20.29 7.88
C LEU A 484 -6.04 -21.37 7.30
N THR A 485 -5.75 -22.42 8.07
CA THR A 485 -4.97 -23.57 7.61
C THR A 485 -5.61 -24.23 6.39
N THR A 486 -6.92 -24.44 6.41
CA THR A 486 -7.67 -24.99 5.28
C THR A 486 -7.58 -24.11 4.04
N ILE A 487 -7.71 -22.79 4.21
CA ILE A 487 -7.57 -21.83 3.11
C ILE A 487 -6.15 -21.84 2.54
N LYS A 488 -5.12 -21.83 3.38
CA LYS A 488 -3.71 -21.94 2.95
C LYS A 488 -3.48 -23.22 2.15
N GLN A 489 -3.98 -24.37 2.61
CA GLN A 489 -3.89 -25.63 1.86
C GLN A 489 -4.62 -25.57 0.51
N ASN A 490 -5.82 -24.96 0.47
CA ASN A 490 -6.56 -24.77 -0.77
C ASN A 490 -5.81 -23.89 -1.77
N ILE A 491 -5.16 -22.81 -1.31
CA ILE A 491 -4.29 -21.97 -2.15
C ILE A 491 -3.22 -22.84 -2.82
N GLN A 492 -2.53 -23.69 -2.07
CA GLN A 492 -1.53 -24.58 -2.66
C GLN A 492 -2.14 -25.58 -3.66
N GLN A 493 -3.39 -26.03 -3.48
CA GLN A 493 -4.07 -26.88 -4.45
C GLN A 493 -4.37 -26.15 -5.76
N TYR A 494 -4.73 -24.86 -5.73
CA TYR A 494 -4.89 -24.06 -6.95
C TYR A 494 -3.62 -24.00 -7.78
N PHE A 495 -2.45 -23.90 -7.13
CA PHE A 495 -1.16 -23.95 -7.82
C PHE A 495 -1.00 -25.28 -8.57
N THR A 496 -1.29 -26.41 -7.91
CA THR A 496 -1.26 -27.74 -8.56
C THR A 496 -2.21 -27.82 -9.77
N LEU A 497 -3.41 -27.24 -9.65
CA LEU A 497 -4.39 -27.19 -10.75
C LEU A 497 -3.91 -26.35 -11.95
N TRP A 498 -3.23 -25.24 -11.70
CA TRP A 498 -2.68 -24.41 -12.78
C TRP A 498 -1.50 -25.08 -13.48
N LEU A 499 -0.68 -25.84 -12.76
CA LEU A 499 0.43 -26.60 -13.34
C LEU A 499 -0.02 -27.77 -14.22
N SER A 500 -1.15 -28.42 -13.91
CA SER A 500 -1.63 -29.61 -14.63
C SER A 500 -2.40 -29.31 -15.93
N GLY A 501 -2.44 -28.04 -16.38
CA GLY A 501 -3.17 -27.61 -17.59
C GLY A 501 -4.53 -26.97 -17.30
N GLY A 502 -4.81 -26.61 -16.05
CA GLY A 502 -6.02 -25.92 -15.60
C GLY A 502 -7.13 -26.86 -15.14
N MET A 503 -8.22 -26.30 -14.61
CA MET A 503 -9.43 -27.07 -14.35
C MET A 503 -10.08 -27.47 -15.68
N THR A 504 -10.01 -28.75 -16.04
CA THR A 504 -11.03 -29.34 -16.91
C THR A 504 -12.38 -29.16 -16.20
N PRO A 505 -13.36 -28.44 -16.79
CA PRO A 505 -14.68 -28.36 -16.20
C PRO A 505 -15.23 -29.78 -16.05
N LEU A 506 -15.61 -30.17 -14.83
CA LEU A 506 -16.48 -31.33 -14.63
C LEU A 506 -17.89 -31.01 -15.10
#